data_AF-A0A7W6TA24-F1
#
_entry.id   AF-A0A7W6TA24-F1
#
_cell.length_a   1.000
_cell.length_b   1.000
_cell.length_c   1.000
_cell.angle_alpha   90.00
_cell.angle_beta   90.00
_cell.angle_gamma   90.00
#
_symmetry.space_group_name_H-M   'P 1'
#
loop_
_entity.id
_entity.type
_entity.pdbx_description
1 polymer ?
#
loop_
_entity_poly.entity_id
_entity_poly.type
_entity_poly.pdbx_seq_one_letter_code
_entity_poly.pdbx_strand_id
1 'polypeptide(L)'
;MQNFVEGDLHDLLKFIERFERAPTIDRYVLINSGDGRVLSAAPSVSKELTGGHMLTCPIYPSAERITAAELPMDFALSEDHDLMPTENGGIAEVAGIAALPQTIKTCLSSQKGESPFHRDFGTRFAKIFSPARRLSMARTDPKIGGHPSGRNPLCDPLDSRQYTPLQCVEQVYGVELLANVPSENWLPIRLDFEVKGLGRWQRDLSICVPTEEVKRPSWQELMAGPLDRIQS
;
A
#
# COMPACT_ATOMS: atom_id res chain seq x y z
N MET A 1 7.75 -4.74 27.05
CA MET A 1 7.00 -4.50 25.80
C MET A 1 5.87 -5.51 25.76
N GLN A 2 4.62 -5.06 25.92
CA GLN A 2 3.45 -5.90 25.69
C GLN A 2 3.09 -5.78 24.22
N ASN A 3 3.25 -6.87 23.47
CA ASN A 3 2.82 -6.95 22.08
C ASN A 3 1.30 -7.12 22.10
N PHE A 4 0.56 -6.03 21.95
CA PHE A 4 -0.88 -6.08 21.85
C PHE A 4 -1.30 -6.44 20.43
N VAL A 5 -2.22 -7.39 20.30
CA VAL A 5 -3.05 -7.51 19.09
C VAL A 5 -4.10 -6.41 19.18
N GLU A 6 -4.23 -5.59 18.14
CA GLU A 6 -5.34 -4.63 18.05
C GLU A 6 -6.62 -5.41 17.68
N GLY A 7 -7.56 -5.50 18.64
CA GLY A 7 -8.79 -6.28 18.52
C GLY A 7 -9.05 -7.15 19.75
N ASP A 8 -10.08 -7.98 19.70
CA ASP A 8 -10.36 -8.96 20.73
C ASP A 8 -9.99 -10.39 20.27
N LEU A 9 -9.89 -11.32 21.23
CA LEU A 9 -9.59 -12.72 20.93
C LEU A 9 -10.66 -13.38 20.05
N HIS A 10 -11.90 -12.92 20.13
CA HIS A 10 -13.01 -13.48 19.35
C HIS A 10 -12.87 -13.16 17.87
N ASP A 11 -12.47 -11.94 17.53
CA ASP A 11 -12.20 -11.51 16.17
C ASP A 11 -10.98 -12.22 15.58
N LEU A 12 -9.95 -12.47 16.40
CA LEU A 12 -8.81 -13.32 16.01
C LEU A 12 -9.26 -14.75 15.71
N LEU A 13 -10.08 -15.36 16.57
CA LEU A 13 -10.60 -16.73 16.37
C LEU A 13 -11.49 -16.81 15.12
N LYS A 14 -12.39 -15.83 14.90
CA LYS A 14 -13.18 -15.74 13.67
C LYS A 14 -12.30 -15.63 12.42
N PHE A 15 -11.23 -14.84 12.48
CA PHE A 15 -10.29 -14.70 11.37
C PHE A 15 -9.62 -16.05 11.06
N ILE A 16 -9.17 -16.77 12.08
CA ILE A 16 -8.56 -18.11 11.95
C ILE A 16 -9.58 -19.10 11.33
N GLU A 17 -10.81 -19.15 11.82
CA GLU A 17 -11.87 -20.02 11.30
C GLU A 17 -12.21 -19.75 9.84
N ARG A 18 -12.12 -18.48 9.43
CA ARG A 18 -12.48 -18.03 8.08
C ARG A 18 -11.26 -17.86 7.16
N PHE A 19 -10.06 -18.21 7.63
CA PHE A 19 -8.82 -17.90 6.95
C PHE A 19 -8.83 -18.34 5.48
N GLU A 20 -9.24 -19.58 5.21
CA GLU A 20 -9.27 -20.11 3.84
C GLU A 20 -10.32 -19.48 2.93
N ARG A 21 -11.32 -18.80 3.51
CA ARG A 21 -12.34 -18.06 2.76
C ARG A 21 -11.99 -16.57 2.61
N ALA A 22 -11.03 -16.07 3.39
CA ALA A 22 -10.60 -14.68 3.30
C ALA A 22 -9.84 -14.44 1.98
N PRO A 23 -10.01 -13.29 1.32
CA PRO A 23 -9.16 -12.90 0.19
C PRO A 23 -7.67 -12.91 0.57
N THR A 24 -6.77 -13.35 -0.31
CA THR A 24 -5.32 -13.43 -0.02
C THR A 24 -4.73 -12.11 0.48
N ILE A 25 -5.23 -11.00 -0.06
CA ILE A 25 -4.85 -9.64 0.35
C ILE A 25 -5.17 -9.32 1.81
N ASP A 26 -6.14 -10.00 2.42
CA ASP A 26 -6.52 -9.79 3.83
C ASP A 26 -5.81 -10.79 4.77
N ARG A 27 -4.98 -11.69 4.25
CA ARG A 27 -4.24 -12.71 5.01
C ARG A 27 -2.82 -12.24 5.35
N TYR A 28 -2.70 -11.29 6.26
CA TYR A 28 -1.40 -10.75 6.68
C TYR A 28 -1.32 -10.51 8.19
N VAL A 29 -0.09 -10.43 8.69
CA VAL A 29 0.24 -9.95 10.03
C VAL A 29 1.08 -8.69 9.89
N LEU A 30 0.81 -7.70 10.74
CA LEU A 30 1.61 -6.50 10.87
C LEU A 30 2.14 -6.40 12.29
N ILE A 31 3.46 -6.26 12.42
CA ILE A 31 4.13 -6.07 13.69
C ILE A 31 4.43 -4.59 13.86
N ASN A 32 4.32 -4.08 15.10
CA ASN A 32 4.55 -2.66 15.43
C ASN A 32 5.90 -2.09 14.97
N SER A 33 6.88 -2.95 14.67
CA SER A 33 8.17 -2.56 14.08
C SER A 33 8.11 -2.12 12.61
N GLY A 34 6.92 -2.09 11.99
CA GLY A 34 6.78 -1.79 10.56
C GLY A 34 6.90 -3.02 9.66
N ASP A 35 6.87 -4.22 10.26
CA ASP A 35 7.08 -5.46 9.53
C ASP A 35 5.76 -6.16 9.21
N GLY A 36 5.36 -6.10 7.94
CA GLY A 36 4.19 -6.78 7.40
C GLY A 36 4.56 -8.09 6.70
N ARG A 37 3.85 -9.19 6.97
CA ARG A 37 4.06 -10.48 6.31
C ARG A 37 2.75 -11.11 5.88
N VAL A 38 2.74 -11.73 4.70
CA VAL A 38 1.62 -12.53 4.22
C VAL A 38 1.63 -13.87 4.96
N LEU A 39 0.47 -14.29 5.43
CA LEU A 39 0.30 -15.54 6.16
C LEU A 39 0.22 -16.71 5.17
N SER A 40 1.02 -17.75 5.39
CA SER A 40 1.02 -18.98 4.57
C SER A 40 -0.01 -20.00 5.02
N ALA A 41 -0.48 -19.91 6.26
CA ALA A 41 -1.57 -20.71 6.80
C ALA A 41 -2.27 -19.92 7.92
N ALA A 42 -3.42 -20.43 8.37
CA ALA A 42 -4.16 -19.84 9.47
C ALA A 42 -3.26 -19.73 10.72
N PRO A 43 -3.26 -18.58 11.41
CA PRO A 43 -2.56 -18.47 12.68
C PRO A 43 -3.10 -19.45 13.71
N SER A 44 -2.26 -19.86 14.67
CA SER A 44 -2.69 -20.71 15.78
C SER A 44 -2.53 -19.99 17.11
N VAL A 45 -3.54 -20.12 17.98
CA VAL A 45 -3.52 -19.57 19.34
C VAL A 45 -3.38 -20.72 20.33
N SER A 46 -2.44 -20.60 21.26
CA SER A 46 -2.27 -21.51 22.39
C SER A 46 -2.25 -20.74 23.71
N LYS A 47 -2.66 -21.37 24.81
CA LYS A 47 -2.59 -20.77 26.15
C LYS A 47 -1.24 -21.07 26.77
N GLU A 48 -0.58 -20.06 27.32
CA GLU A 48 0.64 -20.25 28.08
C GLU A 48 0.36 -20.68 29.52
N LEU A 49 1.25 -21.50 30.09
CA LEU A 49 1.16 -22.02 31.45
C LEU A 49 1.18 -20.90 32.51
N THR A 50 1.83 -19.79 32.22
CA THR A 50 1.98 -18.61 33.09
C THR A 50 0.80 -17.64 33.00
N GLY A 51 -0.25 -18.00 32.26
CA GLY A 51 -1.34 -17.09 31.90
C GLY A 51 -0.96 -16.24 30.68
N GLY A 52 -1.83 -16.20 29.68
CA GLY A 52 -1.58 -15.53 28.41
C GLY A 52 -1.94 -16.39 27.21
N HIS A 53 -1.86 -15.79 26.02
CA HIS A 53 -2.05 -16.49 24.75
C HIS A 53 -0.81 -16.28 23.88
N MET A 54 -0.25 -17.36 23.35
CA MET A 54 0.80 -17.34 22.34
C MET A 54 0.16 -17.47 20.96
N LEU A 55 0.47 -16.53 20.07
CA LEU A 55 0.03 -16.51 18.69
C LEU A 55 1.19 -16.91 17.77
N THR A 56 1.00 -17.98 17.00
CA THR A 56 1.94 -18.41 15.97
C THR A 56 1.37 -18.07 14.60
N CYS A 57 2.14 -17.34 13.81
CA CYS A 57 1.77 -16.90 12.47
C CYS A 57 2.70 -17.55 11.42
N PRO A 58 2.25 -18.59 10.70
CA PRO A 58 2.99 -19.10 9.55
C PRO A 58 3.04 -18.03 8.46
N ILE A 59 4.23 -17.67 7.99
CA ILE A 59 4.43 -16.59 7.00
C ILE A 59 5.09 -17.13 5.72
N TYR A 60 4.79 -16.50 4.59
CA TYR A 60 5.58 -16.68 3.37
C TYR A 60 6.96 -16.00 3.50
N PRO A 61 7.96 -16.45 2.72
CA PRO A 61 9.20 -15.70 2.55
C PRO A 61 8.92 -14.27 2.07
N SER A 62 9.79 -13.34 2.45
CA SER A 62 9.75 -11.98 1.91
C SER A 62 9.88 -12.03 0.39
N ALA A 63 9.00 -11.33 -0.34
CA ALA A 63 9.18 -11.13 -1.77
C ALA A 63 10.54 -10.45 -2.04
N GLU A 64 11.18 -10.81 -3.15
CA GLU A 64 12.43 -10.18 -3.56
C GLU A 64 12.22 -8.68 -3.81
N ARG A 65 13.24 -7.88 -3.49
CA ARG A 65 13.27 -6.43 -3.75
C ARG A 65 14.35 -6.13 -4.76
N ILE A 66 14.08 -5.21 -5.67
CA ILE A 66 15.11 -4.64 -6.54
C ILE A 66 15.82 -3.51 -5.81
N THR A 67 17.03 -3.16 -6.25
CA THR A 67 17.69 -1.95 -5.77
C THR A 67 16.97 -0.71 -6.30
N ALA A 68 17.03 0.41 -5.59
CA ALA A 68 16.43 1.65 -6.08
C ALA A 68 17.00 2.11 -7.45
N ALA A 69 18.25 1.75 -7.75
CA ALA A 69 18.87 2.03 -9.05
C ALA A 69 18.24 1.24 -10.21
N GLU A 70 17.59 0.11 -9.92
CA GLU A 70 16.93 -0.76 -10.89
C GLU A 70 15.44 -0.43 -11.08
N LEU A 71 14.92 0.61 -10.39
CA LEU A 71 13.54 1.04 -10.58
C LEU A 71 13.26 1.31 -12.07
N PRO A 72 12.15 0.78 -12.61
CA PRO A 72 11.83 0.91 -14.02
C PRO A 72 11.63 2.37 -14.40
N MET A 73 11.81 2.64 -15.68
CA MET A 73 11.51 3.93 -16.28
C MET A 73 10.00 4.19 -16.27
N ASP A 74 9.63 5.43 -15.98
CA ASP A 74 8.26 5.94 -16.02
C ASP A 74 8.26 7.34 -16.63
N PHE A 75 7.09 7.82 -17.07
CA PHE A 75 6.95 9.20 -17.52
C PHE A 75 7.04 10.14 -16.33
N ALA A 76 7.89 11.17 -16.43
CA ALA A 76 8.04 12.16 -15.38
C ALA A 76 6.77 13.00 -15.25
N LEU A 77 6.30 13.14 -14.01
CA LEU A 77 5.14 13.98 -13.67
C LEU A 77 5.60 15.35 -13.19
N SER A 78 4.86 16.38 -13.58
CA SER A 78 5.01 17.75 -13.07
C SER A 78 4.52 17.86 -11.61
N GLU A 79 4.73 19.04 -11.01
CA GLU A 79 4.16 19.35 -9.69
C GLU A 79 2.63 19.32 -9.70
N ASP A 80 2.00 19.62 -10.85
CA ASP A 80 0.55 19.53 -11.06
C ASP A 80 0.08 18.09 -11.37
N HIS A 81 0.99 17.11 -11.28
CA HIS A 81 0.73 15.69 -11.47
C HIS A 81 0.32 15.31 -12.91
N ASP A 82 0.75 16.11 -13.88
CA ASP A 82 0.54 15.88 -15.31
C ASP A 82 1.84 15.47 -16.01
N LEU A 83 1.76 14.93 -17.21
CA LEU A 83 2.91 14.54 -18.02
C LEU A 83 3.80 15.76 -18.31
N MET A 84 5.08 15.67 -17.95
CA MET A 84 6.02 16.76 -18.16
C MET A 84 6.54 16.74 -19.61
N PRO A 85 6.32 17.79 -20.43
CA PRO A 85 6.89 17.86 -21.77
C PRO A 85 8.40 18.17 -21.69
N THR A 86 9.14 17.65 -22.67
CA THR A 86 10.55 18.01 -22.93
C THR A 86 10.62 19.24 -23.83
N GLU A 87 11.77 19.93 -23.84
CA GLU A 87 12.04 21.08 -24.73
C GLU A 87 11.85 20.74 -26.22
N ASN A 88 11.99 19.47 -26.60
CA ASN A 88 11.85 18.98 -27.97
C ASN A 88 10.44 18.46 -28.30
N GLY A 89 9.46 18.63 -27.41
CA GLY A 89 8.07 18.19 -27.63
C GLY A 89 7.79 16.71 -27.36
N GLY A 90 8.75 15.96 -26.82
CA GLY A 90 8.54 14.62 -26.24
C GLY A 90 8.02 14.70 -24.80
N ILE A 91 7.82 13.56 -24.14
CA ILE A 91 7.48 13.47 -22.71
C ILE A 91 8.76 13.14 -21.94
N ALA A 92 8.98 13.83 -20.83
CA ALA A 92 10.14 13.59 -19.98
C ALA A 92 9.98 12.25 -19.26
N GLU A 93 11.11 11.60 -18.98
CA GLU A 93 11.15 10.28 -18.35
C GLU A 93 11.96 10.35 -17.04
N VAL A 94 11.64 9.47 -16.11
CA VAL A 94 12.34 9.32 -14.83
C VAL A 94 12.61 7.84 -14.58
N ALA A 95 13.81 7.50 -14.08
CA ALA A 95 14.22 6.11 -13.85
C ALA A 95 15.15 5.99 -12.63
N GLY A 96 15.33 4.76 -12.15
CA GLY A 96 16.24 4.45 -11.04
C GLY A 96 15.90 5.24 -9.77
N ILE A 97 16.93 5.70 -9.05
CA ILE A 97 16.75 6.39 -7.76
C ILE A 97 15.88 7.66 -7.91
N ALA A 98 15.96 8.35 -9.05
CA ALA A 98 15.17 9.53 -9.31
C ALA A 98 13.66 9.23 -9.42
N ALA A 99 13.29 8.01 -9.82
CA ALA A 99 11.89 7.59 -9.94
C ALA A 99 11.25 7.27 -8.57
N LEU A 100 12.07 6.95 -7.55
CA LEU A 100 11.60 6.52 -6.23
C LEU A 100 10.51 7.43 -5.62
N PRO A 101 10.68 8.78 -5.55
CA PRO A 101 9.66 9.65 -4.99
C PRO A 101 8.34 9.58 -5.77
N GLN A 102 8.40 9.55 -7.10
CA GLN A 102 7.23 9.45 -7.95
C GLN A 102 6.54 8.10 -7.79
N THR A 103 7.29 6.98 -7.80
CA THR A 103 6.74 5.63 -7.60
C THR A 103 6.01 5.53 -6.27
N ILE A 104 6.61 6.02 -5.18
CA ILE A 104 5.97 6.02 -3.85
C ILE A 104 4.71 6.89 -3.88
N LYS A 105 4.81 8.10 -4.42
CA LYS A 105 3.70 9.05 -4.51
C LYS A 105 2.52 8.46 -5.27
N THR A 106 2.75 7.91 -6.46
CA THR A 106 1.73 7.26 -7.28
C THR A 106 1.13 6.06 -6.55
N CYS A 107 1.95 5.17 -6.01
CA CYS A 107 1.46 4.00 -5.27
C CYS A 107 0.55 4.37 -4.09
N LEU A 108 0.93 5.36 -3.29
CA LEU A 108 0.16 5.79 -2.13
C LEU A 108 -1.08 6.63 -2.50
N SER A 109 -1.03 7.35 -3.62
CA SER A 109 -2.13 8.20 -4.09
C SER A 109 -3.22 7.42 -4.82
N SER A 110 -2.88 6.29 -5.44
CA SER A 110 -3.87 5.45 -6.12
C SER A 110 -4.75 4.70 -5.12
N GLN A 111 -6.06 4.70 -5.35
CA GLN A 111 -6.99 3.89 -4.58
C GLN A 111 -6.97 2.43 -5.04
N LYS A 112 -7.11 1.52 -4.08
CA LYS A 112 -7.22 0.10 -4.41
C LYS A 112 -8.40 -0.19 -5.33
N GLY A 113 -8.12 -0.71 -6.53
CA GLY A 113 -9.13 -1.05 -7.53
C GLY A 113 -9.39 0.05 -8.56
N GLU A 114 -8.63 1.13 -8.51
CA GLU A 114 -8.66 2.20 -9.51
C GLU A 114 -8.15 1.75 -10.87
N SER A 115 -7.12 0.90 -10.90
CA SER A 115 -6.67 0.31 -12.15
C SER A 115 -7.58 -0.84 -12.58
N PRO A 116 -8.21 -0.76 -13.77
CA PRO A 116 -9.02 -1.86 -14.29
C PRO A 116 -8.17 -3.10 -14.60
N PHE A 117 -6.87 -2.90 -14.92
CA PHE A 117 -5.90 -3.94 -15.23
C PHE A 117 -5.22 -4.52 -13.97
N HIS A 118 -5.04 -3.70 -12.94
CA HIS A 118 -4.48 -4.12 -11.66
C HIS A 118 -5.40 -3.75 -10.51
N ARG A 119 -6.49 -4.50 -10.35
CA ARG A 119 -7.52 -4.20 -9.33
C ARG A 119 -7.03 -4.28 -7.88
N ASP A 120 -5.88 -4.91 -7.66
CA ASP A 120 -5.21 -4.97 -6.36
C ASP A 120 -4.14 -3.89 -6.16
N PHE A 121 -3.80 -3.12 -7.21
CA PHE A 121 -2.89 -1.98 -7.14
C PHE A 121 -3.52 -0.78 -6.45
N GLY A 122 -2.69 0.03 -5.80
CA GLY A 122 -3.09 1.17 -4.98
C GLY A 122 -3.20 0.83 -3.49
N THR A 123 -3.37 1.85 -2.67
CA THR A 123 -3.55 1.71 -1.22
C THR A 123 -4.98 2.01 -0.81
N ARG A 124 -5.32 1.68 0.45
CA ARG A 124 -6.56 2.14 1.09
C ARG A 124 -6.30 3.39 1.92
N PHE A 125 -5.36 4.25 1.52
CA PHE A 125 -4.93 5.40 2.31
C PHE A 125 -6.11 6.30 2.72
N ALA A 126 -7.04 6.59 1.80
CA ALA A 126 -8.26 7.34 2.10
C ALA A 126 -9.13 6.70 3.21
N LYS A 127 -9.21 5.36 3.26
CA LYS A 127 -9.96 4.63 4.29
C LYS A 127 -9.27 4.66 5.65
N ILE A 128 -7.94 4.68 5.67
CA ILE A 128 -7.15 4.83 6.90
C ILE A 128 -7.23 6.27 7.41
N PHE A 129 -7.22 7.26 6.51
CA PHE A 129 -7.21 8.68 6.81
C PHE A 129 -8.58 9.27 7.21
N SER A 130 -9.62 8.45 7.38
CA SER A 130 -10.94 8.93 7.83
C SER A 130 -10.86 9.79 9.10
N PRO A 131 -11.64 10.88 9.23
CA PRO A 131 -11.54 11.82 10.36
C PRO A 131 -11.65 11.18 11.75
N ALA A 132 -12.36 10.05 11.86
CA ALA A 132 -12.51 9.29 13.10
C ALA A 132 -11.22 8.58 13.58
N ARG A 133 -10.24 8.34 12.69
CA ARG A 133 -8.97 7.66 13.00
C ARG A 133 -7.80 8.62 13.29
N ARG A 134 -8.05 9.95 13.26
CA ARG A 134 -7.02 11.00 13.44
C ARG A 134 -6.32 10.95 14.81
N LEU A 135 -6.98 10.46 15.86
CA LEU A 135 -6.37 10.40 17.20
C LEU A 135 -5.37 9.25 17.41
N SER A 136 -5.44 8.16 16.61
CA SER A 136 -4.51 7.03 16.75
C SER A 136 -3.26 7.16 15.88
N MET A 137 -3.27 8.04 14.86
CA MET A 137 -2.16 8.25 13.93
C MET A 137 -1.03 9.14 14.49
N ALA A 138 -1.23 9.80 15.65
CA ALA A 138 -0.29 10.75 16.21
C ALA A 138 1.06 10.14 16.64
N ARG A 139 1.19 8.80 16.62
CA ARG A 139 2.46 8.10 16.83
C ARG A 139 2.48 6.84 15.98
N THR A 140 3.30 6.83 14.93
CA THR A 140 3.85 5.60 14.32
C THR A 140 2.78 4.54 14.06
N ASP A 141 1.84 4.78 13.14
CA ASP A 141 1.00 3.68 12.66
C ASP A 141 1.67 3.05 11.42
N PRO A 142 2.40 1.93 11.58
CA PRO A 142 3.01 1.22 10.46
C PRO A 142 2.00 0.70 9.44
N LYS A 143 0.67 0.84 9.66
CA LYS A 143 -0.38 0.44 8.70
C LYS A 143 -0.26 1.09 7.33
N ILE A 144 0.39 2.25 7.21
CA ILE A 144 0.63 2.88 5.89
C ILE A 144 1.71 2.13 5.10
N GLY A 145 2.76 1.65 5.78
CA GLY A 145 3.84 0.85 5.19
C GLY A 145 3.64 -0.66 5.19
N GLY A 146 2.72 -1.13 6.04
CA GLY A 146 2.39 -2.53 6.28
C GLY A 146 1.10 -2.98 5.62
N HIS A 147 0.41 -2.11 4.88
CA HIS A 147 -0.72 -2.53 4.07
C HIS A 147 -0.23 -3.50 2.97
N PRO A 148 -1.05 -4.50 2.59
CA PRO A 148 -0.69 -5.54 1.63
C PRO A 148 -0.11 -5.00 0.32
N SER A 149 -0.48 -3.79 -0.08
CA SER A 149 0.05 -3.14 -1.27
C SER A 149 1.56 -2.92 -1.24
N GLY A 150 2.23 -2.80 -0.09
CA GLY A 150 3.70 -2.62 -0.06
C GLY A 150 4.50 -3.91 -0.11
N ARG A 151 3.91 -5.06 0.24
CA ARG A 151 4.64 -6.32 0.50
C ARG A 151 3.99 -7.60 -0.02
N ASN A 152 2.71 -7.56 -0.40
CA ASN A 152 2.03 -8.69 -1.03
C ASN A 152 2.34 -8.63 -2.53
N PRO A 153 2.97 -9.66 -3.12
CA PRO A 153 3.25 -9.67 -4.53
C PRO A 153 1.94 -9.56 -5.33
N LEU A 154 1.85 -8.52 -6.15
CA LEU A 154 0.93 -8.47 -7.27
C LEU A 154 1.46 -9.40 -8.36
N CYS A 155 0.59 -10.16 -8.99
CA CYS A 155 0.91 -10.77 -10.27
C CYS A 155 0.70 -9.73 -11.37
N ASP A 156 1.74 -9.48 -12.14
CA ASP A 156 1.60 -8.82 -13.42
C ASP A 156 0.80 -9.75 -14.37
N PRO A 157 -0.33 -9.27 -14.95
CA PRO A 157 -1.15 -10.07 -15.83
C PRO A 157 -0.50 -10.35 -17.20
N LEU A 158 0.56 -9.62 -17.57
CA LEU A 158 1.24 -9.75 -18.86
C LEU A 158 2.39 -10.76 -18.81
N ASP A 159 3.15 -10.81 -17.72
CA ASP A 159 4.34 -11.69 -17.62
C ASP A 159 4.29 -12.69 -16.44
N SER A 160 3.21 -12.69 -15.66
CA SER A 160 3.02 -13.52 -14.46
C SER A 160 4.10 -13.34 -13.39
N ARG A 161 4.90 -12.27 -13.44
CA ARG A 161 5.86 -11.96 -12.39
C ARG A 161 5.16 -11.44 -11.16
N GLN A 162 5.68 -11.86 -10.00
CA GLN A 162 5.26 -11.38 -8.70
C GLN A 162 6.13 -10.20 -8.27
N TYR A 163 5.52 -9.04 -8.02
CA TYR A 163 6.23 -7.85 -7.57
C TYR A 163 5.43 -7.09 -6.51
N THR A 164 6.12 -6.36 -5.63
CA THR A 164 5.45 -5.52 -4.63
C THR A 164 5.41 -4.07 -5.13
N PRO A 165 4.27 -3.35 -5.06
CA PRO A 165 4.17 -1.95 -5.52
C PRO A 165 5.30 -1.02 -5.07
N LEU A 166 5.82 -1.18 -3.85
CA LEU A 166 7.04 -0.52 -3.39
C LEU A 166 8.26 -1.46 -3.56
N GLN A 167 8.70 -1.66 -4.81
CA GLN A 167 9.62 -2.73 -5.22
C GLN A 167 11.02 -2.68 -4.58
N CYS A 168 11.44 -1.53 -4.05
CA CYS A 168 12.75 -1.32 -3.44
C CYS A 168 12.69 -0.94 -1.96
N VAL A 169 11.50 -0.87 -1.35
CA VAL A 169 11.34 -0.57 0.08
C VAL A 169 11.41 -1.87 0.90
N GLU A 170 12.39 -1.96 1.79
CA GLU A 170 12.63 -3.14 2.64
C GLU A 170 11.96 -3.00 4.00
N GLN A 171 11.93 -1.79 4.56
CA GLN A 171 11.32 -1.49 5.85
C GLN A 171 10.69 -0.09 5.86
N VAL A 172 9.63 0.07 6.65
CA VAL A 172 9.04 1.37 6.94
C VAL A 172 9.29 1.68 8.41
N TYR A 173 10.08 2.71 8.68
CA TYR A 173 10.38 3.18 10.03
C TYR A 173 9.31 4.15 10.53
N GLY A 174 8.75 4.98 9.65
CA GLY A 174 7.77 5.97 10.05
C GLY A 174 7.02 6.59 8.89
N VAL A 175 5.79 7.00 9.20
CA VAL A 175 4.98 7.91 8.40
C VAL A 175 4.41 8.96 9.33
N GLU A 176 4.74 10.22 9.07
CA GLU A 176 4.32 11.38 9.85
C GLU A 176 3.41 12.27 9.01
N LEU A 177 2.30 12.71 9.59
CA LEU A 177 1.41 13.68 8.96
C LEU A 177 1.96 15.09 9.19
N LEU A 178 2.24 15.83 8.11
CA LEU A 178 2.71 17.21 8.21
C LEU A 178 1.55 18.21 8.25
N ALA A 179 0.33 17.77 7.90
CA ALA A 179 -0.89 18.54 8.05
C ALA A 179 -2.04 17.67 8.58
N ASN A 180 -2.98 18.31 9.28
CA ASN A 180 -4.16 17.65 9.85
C ASN A 180 -5.31 17.50 8.86
N VAL A 181 -5.28 18.23 7.74
CA VAL A 181 -6.31 18.26 6.69
C VAL A 181 -5.62 18.36 5.33
N PRO A 182 -6.07 17.62 4.30
CA PRO A 182 -5.58 17.77 2.95
C PRO A 182 -5.97 19.14 2.38
N SER A 183 -5.10 19.73 1.56
CA SER A 183 -5.41 20.91 0.75
C SER A 183 -5.65 20.43 -0.68
N GLU A 184 -6.83 20.69 -1.24
CA GLU A 184 -7.20 20.22 -2.60
C GLU A 184 -7.02 18.70 -2.80
N ASN A 185 -7.39 17.91 -1.78
CA ASN A 185 -7.17 16.46 -1.69
C ASN A 185 -5.72 16.02 -1.51
N TRP A 186 -4.75 16.93 -1.46
CA TRP A 186 -3.35 16.60 -1.26
C TRP A 186 -2.95 16.73 0.21
N LEU A 187 -2.39 15.66 0.76
CA LEU A 187 -1.96 15.58 2.14
C LEU A 187 -0.42 15.49 2.22
N PRO A 188 0.25 16.48 2.82
CA PRO A 188 1.68 16.41 3.04
C PRO A 188 1.99 15.42 4.17
N ILE A 189 2.90 14.49 3.88
CA ILE A 189 3.41 13.48 4.80
C ILE A 189 4.93 13.40 4.70
N ARG A 190 5.56 12.97 5.80
CA ARG A 190 6.97 12.62 5.84
C ARG A 190 7.11 11.12 5.94
N LEU A 191 7.93 10.56 5.06
CA LEU A 191 8.19 9.13 4.97
C LEU A 191 9.62 8.85 5.42
N ASP A 192 9.80 7.79 6.20
CA ASP A 192 11.09 7.28 6.65
C ASP A 192 11.16 5.77 6.39
N PHE A 193 11.93 5.38 5.38
CA PHE A 193 12.01 4.03 4.85
C PHE A 193 13.45 3.50 4.84
N GLU A 194 13.61 2.18 4.91
CA GLU A 194 14.83 1.50 4.47
C GLU A 194 14.66 1.10 3.00
N VAL A 195 15.56 1.55 2.14
CA VAL A 195 15.50 1.34 0.69
C VAL A 195 16.69 0.53 0.23
N LYS A 196 16.43 -0.60 -0.46
CA LYS A 196 17.45 -1.50 -0.95
C LYS A 196 18.40 -0.77 -1.91
N GLY A 197 19.70 -0.82 -1.60
CA GLY A 197 20.76 -0.17 -2.37
C GLY A 197 20.92 1.34 -2.14
N LEU A 198 20.08 1.96 -1.30
CA LEU A 198 20.18 3.37 -0.92
C LEU A 198 20.37 3.56 0.59
N GLY A 199 19.91 2.60 1.40
CA GLY A 199 19.88 2.67 2.86
C GLY A 199 18.66 3.43 3.37
N ARG A 200 18.78 4.03 4.56
CA ARG A 200 17.73 4.85 5.15
C ARG A 200 17.45 6.08 4.28
N TRP A 201 16.20 6.21 3.86
CA TRP A 201 15.71 7.26 2.99
C TRP A 201 14.54 7.99 3.65
N GLN A 202 14.62 9.31 3.69
CA GLN A 202 13.60 10.15 4.28
C GLN A 202 13.24 11.28 3.32
N ARG A 203 11.94 11.50 3.10
CA ARG A 203 11.45 12.59 2.26
C ARG A 203 10.04 13.02 2.61
N ASP A 204 9.78 14.30 2.40
CA ASP A 204 8.45 14.88 2.48
C ASP A 204 7.79 14.76 1.10
N LEU A 205 6.61 14.15 1.06
CA LEU A 205 5.80 13.97 -0.14
C LEU A 205 4.38 14.47 0.11
N SER A 206 3.69 14.81 -0.96
CA SER A 206 2.26 15.09 -0.93
C SER A 206 1.50 13.96 -1.60
N ILE A 207 0.59 13.31 -0.87
CA ILE A 207 -0.19 12.15 -1.34
C ILE A 207 -1.63 12.57 -1.57
N CYS A 208 -2.23 12.11 -2.68
CA CYS A 208 -3.63 12.35 -2.95
C CYS A 208 -4.49 11.48 -2.01
N VAL A 209 -5.42 12.12 -1.33
CA VAL A 209 -6.43 11.51 -0.47
C VAL A 209 -7.79 11.84 -1.09
N PRO A 210 -8.24 11.05 -2.08
CA PRO A 210 -9.52 11.26 -2.72
C PRO A 210 -10.67 11.17 -1.72
N THR A 211 -11.65 12.05 -1.88
CA THR A 211 -12.82 12.19 -1.00
C THR A 211 -13.92 11.17 -1.26
N GLU A 212 -13.95 10.57 -2.45
CA GLU A 212 -14.92 9.56 -2.86
C GLU A 212 -14.27 8.19 -3.06
N GLU A 213 -14.94 7.12 -2.64
CA GLU A 213 -14.49 5.76 -2.97
C GLU A 213 -14.61 5.54 -4.49
N VAL A 214 -13.55 4.98 -5.11
CA VAL A 214 -13.61 4.61 -6.54
C VAL A 214 -14.75 3.62 -6.77
N LYS A 215 -15.75 4.05 -7.56
CA LYS A 215 -16.75 3.13 -8.13
C LYS A 215 -16.02 2.19 -9.07
N ARG A 216 -16.13 0.87 -8.80
CA ARG A 216 -15.54 -0.16 -9.64
C ARG A 216 -16.49 -0.46 -10.80
N PRO A 217 -16.22 -0.01 -12.03
CA PRO A 217 -17.02 -0.43 -13.14
C PRO A 217 -16.85 -1.94 -13.35
N SER A 218 -17.95 -2.62 -13.62
CA SER A 218 -17.93 -4.01 -14.07
C SER A 218 -17.19 -4.12 -15.41
N TRP A 219 -16.71 -5.33 -15.73
CA TRP A 219 -16.11 -5.56 -17.06
C TRP A 219 -17.09 -5.25 -18.19
N GLN A 220 -18.39 -5.44 -17.96
CA GLN A 220 -19.43 -5.08 -18.92
C GLN A 220 -19.54 -3.56 -19.09
N GLU A 221 -19.42 -2.78 -18.02
CA GLU A 221 -19.45 -1.32 -18.06
C GLU A 221 -18.19 -0.68 -18.66
N LEU A 222 -17.05 -1.38 -18.60
CA LEU A 222 -15.80 -0.95 -19.25
C LEU A 222 -15.81 -1.24 -20.76
N MET A 223 -16.47 -2.33 -21.17
CA MET A 223 -16.56 -2.78 -22.57
C MET A 223 -17.76 -2.17 -23.30
N ALA A 224 -18.80 -1.75 -22.58
CA ALA A 224 -19.84 -0.87 -23.08
C ALA A 224 -19.21 0.51 -23.29
N GLY A 225 -18.74 0.77 -24.51
CA GLY A 225 -18.16 2.07 -24.87
C GLY A 225 -19.12 3.24 -24.57
N PRO A 226 -18.66 4.50 -24.70
CA PRO A 226 -19.39 5.69 -24.27
C PRO A 226 -20.76 5.93 -24.95
N LEU A 227 -21.18 5.08 -25.90
CA LEU A 227 -22.41 5.22 -26.66
C LEU A 227 -23.67 4.73 -25.93
N ASP A 228 -23.56 3.86 -24.91
CA ASP A 228 -24.73 3.33 -24.19
C ASP A 228 -25.23 4.24 -23.05
N ARG A 229 -24.56 5.37 -22.79
CA ARG A 229 -24.96 6.33 -21.74
C ARG A 229 -25.88 7.46 -22.20
N ILE A 230 -26.30 7.44 -23.47
CA ILE A 230 -27.30 8.38 -24.01
C ILE A 230 -28.56 7.59 -24.35
N GLN A 231 -29.29 7.12 -23.34
CA GLN A 231 -30.75 6.94 -23.35
C GLN A 231 -31.22 6.29 -22.05
N SER A 232 -31.63 7.13 -21.09
CA SER A 232 -32.78 6.88 -20.20
C SER A 232 -33.19 8.18 -19.52
#